data_AF-A0A953J9C2-F1
#
_entry.id   AF-A0A953J9C2-F1
#
_cell.length_a   1.000
_cell.length_b   1.000
_cell.length_c   1.000
_cell.angle_alpha   90.00
_cell.angle_beta   90.00
_cell.angle_gamma   90.00
#
_symmetry.space_group_name_H-M   'P 1'
#
loop_
_entity.id
_entity.type
_entity.pdbx_description
1 polymer ?
#
loop_
_entity_poly.entity_id
_entity_poly.type
_entity_poly.pdbx_seq_one_letter_code
_entity_poly.pdbx_strand_id
1 'polypeptide(L)'
;MQAALAVILLLAASAFLSSFLLGVMDSIADHSIVEREAFLAREAESVENWYEANLVSIDGTEEQVLPSVSNRYGAVVLGSKRVACDGEVQAHKYAIVIPGVDGIGTTLDADTGVLTKGKSDQVREVDGCSIEKRRFAESRQRAHHLVLALENYFKGEMLKEQYGTDKNYFIDSGCGGGGKIACTEDSPADVLIATLGVSQSDREDAYGVVMRFDNFSSNVSTSTPPYSARIGFSTPWGTTVWTQATATF
;
A
#
# COMPACT_ATOMS: atom_id res chain seq x y z
N MET A 1 43.09 -66.52 9.76
CA MET A 1 43.11 -65.42 8.77
C MET A 1 41.72 -65.06 8.25
N GLN A 2 40.96 -65.99 7.64
CA GLN A 2 39.64 -65.71 7.04
C GLN A 2 38.65 -64.92 7.93
N ALA A 3 38.54 -65.24 9.23
CA ALA A 3 37.64 -64.54 10.14
C ALA A 3 37.90 -63.02 10.24
N ALA A 4 39.16 -62.57 10.17
CA ALA A 4 39.47 -61.14 10.20
C ALA A 4 39.00 -60.41 8.93
N LEU A 5 39.10 -61.07 7.77
CA LEU A 5 38.64 -60.52 6.49
C LEU A 5 37.12 -60.29 6.49
N ALA A 6 36.36 -61.24 7.07
CA ALA A 6 34.90 -61.13 7.18
C ALA A 6 34.45 -59.96 8.08
N VAL A 7 35.15 -59.72 9.21
CA VAL A 7 34.87 -58.59 10.10
C VAL A 7 35.18 -57.26 9.42
N ILE A 8 36.30 -57.16 8.68
CA ILE A 8 36.67 -55.95 7.93
C ILE A 8 35.62 -55.64 6.84
N LEU A 9 35.15 -56.66 6.11
CA LEU A 9 34.08 -56.49 5.12
C LEU A 9 32.75 -56.03 5.73
N LEU A 10 32.37 -56.57 6.90
CA LEU A 10 31.17 -56.14 7.63
C LEU A 10 31.27 -54.69 8.11
N LEU A 11 32.41 -54.27 8.63
CA LEU A 11 32.66 -52.88 9.06
C LEU A 11 32.68 -51.91 7.87
N ALA A 12 33.30 -52.29 6.76
CA ALA A 12 33.29 -51.46 5.54
C ALA A 12 31.87 -51.31 4.96
N ALA A 13 31.08 -52.38 4.96
CA ALA A 13 29.69 -52.35 4.51
C ALA A 13 28.81 -51.48 5.42
N SER A 14 28.98 -51.54 6.75
CA SER A 14 28.21 -50.71 7.69
C SER A 14 28.60 -49.23 7.62
N ALA A 15 29.87 -48.92 7.39
CA ALA A 15 30.33 -47.55 7.14
C ALA A 15 29.74 -46.98 5.84
N PHE A 16 29.77 -47.75 4.75
CA PHE A 16 29.19 -47.33 3.47
C PHE A 16 27.67 -47.12 3.56
N LEU A 17 26.92 -48.03 4.23
CA LEU A 17 25.49 -47.84 4.46
C LEU A 17 25.22 -46.57 5.29
N SER A 18 26.00 -46.34 6.35
CA SER A 18 25.86 -45.15 7.20
C SER A 18 26.06 -43.86 6.42
N SER A 19 27.15 -43.75 5.65
CA SER A 19 27.43 -42.56 4.83
C SER A 19 26.42 -42.36 3.70
N PHE A 20 25.93 -43.44 3.08
CA PHE A 20 24.89 -43.36 2.05
C PHE A 20 23.54 -42.91 2.62
N LEU A 21 23.13 -43.46 3.76
CA LEU A 21 21.88 -43.07 4.44
C LEU A 21 21.94 -41.61 4.91
N LEU A 22 23.07 -41.16 5.48
CA LEU A 22 23.27 -39.76 5.86
C LEU A 22 23.16 -38.83 4.65
N GLY A 23 23.91 -39.08 3.58
CA GLY A 23 23.86 -38.24 2.36
C GLY A 23 22.49 -38.21 1.67
N VAL A 24 21.73 -39.30 1.73
CA VAL A 24 20.34 -39.33 1.24
C VAL A 24 19.40 -38.55 2.17
N MET A 25 19.57 -38.65 3.50
CA MET A 25 18.77 -37.89 4.45
C MET A 25 19.03 -36.39 4.36
N ASP A 26 20.29 -35.96 4.26
CA ASP A 26 20.68 -34.56 4.06
C ASP A 26 20.07 -34.02 2.74
N SER A 27 20.20 -34.77 1.64
CA SER A 27 19.61 -34.39 0.34
C SER A 27 18.09 -34.29 0.35
N ILE A 28 17.39 -35.07 1.18
CA ILE A 28 15.93 -35.00 1.34
C ILE A 28 15.55 -33.80 2.25
N ALA A 29 16.34 -33.54 3.29
CA ALA A 29 16.14 -32.39 4.17
C ALA A 29 16.26 -31.07 3.39
N ASP A 30 17.35 -30.87 2.65
CA ASP A 30 17.58 -29.67 1.82
C ASP A 30 16.46 -29.46 0.79
N HIS A 31 16.08 -30.51 0.05
CA HIS A 31 14.99 -30.42 -0.92
C HIS A 31 13.65 -30.05 -0.25
N SER A 32 13.39 -30.54 0.96
CA SER A 32 12.18 -30.20 1.71
C SER A 32 12.16 -28.75 2.23
N ILE A 33 13.33 -28.15 2.49
CA ILE A 33 13.46 -26.74 2.87
C ILE A 33 13.20 -25.86 1.66
N VAL A 34 13.88 -26.13 0.53
CA VAL A 34 13.72 -25.37 -0.73
C VAL A 34 12.27 -25.39 -1.24
N GLU A 35 11.56 -26.53 -1.13
CA GLU A 35 10.14 -26.60 -1.48
C GLU A 35 9.25 -25.68 -0.62
N ARG A 36 9.54 -25.57 0.68
CA ARG A 36 8.76 -24.77 1.63
C ARG A 36 9.06 -23.28 1.47
N GLU A 37 10.31 -22.90 1.21
CA GLU A 37 10.66 -21.51 0.88
C GLU A 37 10.05 -21.06 -0.45
N ALA A 38 10.13 -21.90 -1.49
CA ALA A 38 9.49 -21.63 -2.78
C ALA A 38 7.96 -21.59 -2.68
N PHE A 39 7.37 -22.32 -1.73
CA PHE A 39 5.95 -22.20 -1.38
C PHE A 39 5.64 -20.86 -0.70
N LEU A 40 6.33 -20.53 0.40
CA LEU A 40 6.14 -19.28 1.14
C LEU A 40 6.30 -18.04 0.24
N ALA A 41 7.21 -18.07 -0.74
CA ALA A 41 7.37 -17.00 -1.72
C ALA A 41 6.14 -16.79 -2.61
N ARG A 42 5.49 -17.87 -3.10
CA ARG A 42 4.28 -17.77 -3.93
C ARG A 42 3.04 -17.37 -3.13
N GLU A 43 2.89 -17.90 -1.91
CA GLU A 43 1.80 -17.48 -1.04
C GLU A 43 1.97 -15.99 -0.66
N ALA A 44 3.21 -15.50 -0.48
CA ALA A 44 3.50 -14.09 -0.24
C ALA A 44 3.13 -13.20 -1.44
N GLU A 45 3.51 -13.60 -2.65
CA GLU A 45 3.07 -12.93 -3.90
C GLU A 45 1.53 -12.92 -4.00
N SER A 46 0.84 -14.00 -3.61
CA SER A 46 -0.62 -14.04 -3.57
C SER A 46 -1.23 -13.11 -2.51
N VAL A 47 -0.59 -12.95 -1.35
CA VAL A 47 -0.99 -12.01 -0.30
C VAL A 47 -0.74 -10.56 -0.73
N GLU A 48 0.39 -10.26 -1.37
CA GLU A 48 0.70 -8.93 -1.94
C GLU A 48 -0.33 -8.53 -2.99
N ASN A 49 -0.65 -9.41 -3.94
CA ASN A 49 -1.68 -9.18 -4.96
C ASN A 49 -3.08 -9.02 -4.36
N TRP A 50 -3.43 -9.81 -3.34
CA TRP A 50 -4.70 -9.64 -2.62
C TRP A 50 -4.76 -8.29 -1.89
N TYR A 51 -3.65 -7.85 -1.27
CA TYR A 51 -3.57 -6.57 -0.57
C TYR A 51 -3.80 -5.40 -1.55
N GLU A 52 -3.12 -5.40 -2.70
CA GLU A 52 -3.31 -4.39 -3.76
C GLU A 52 -4.76 -4.32 -4.26
N ALA A 53 -5.46 -5.47 -4.35
CA ALA A 53 -6.83 -5.54 -4.81
C ALA A 53 -7.87 -5.08 -3.77
N ASN A 54 -7.51 -4.99 -2.48
CA ASN A 54 -8.44 -4.72 -1.38
C ASN A 54 -8.07 -3.47 -0.54
N LEU A 55 -7.09 -2.66 -0.95
CA LEU A 55 -6.53 -1.52 -0.19
C LEU A 55 -7.55 -0.60 0.51
N VAL A 56 -8.72 -0.39 -0.11
CA VAL A 56 -9.79 0.50 0.37
C VAL A 56 -10.83 -0.23 1.24
N SER A 57 -10.89 -1.57 1.18
CA SER A 57 -11.94 -2.40 1.81
C SER A 57 -11.47 -3.27 2.97
N ILE A 58 -10.15 -3.42 3.20
CA ILE A 58 -9.59 -4.23 4.30
C ILE A 58 -10.08 -3.76 5.68
N ASP A 59 -10.18 -2.44 5.89
CA ASP A 59 -10.66 -1.83 7.13
C ASP A 59 -12.20 -1.72 7.22
N GLY A 60 -12.93 -2.28 6.24
CA GLY A 60 -14.38 -2.10 6.08
C GLY A 60 -15.28 -2.96 6.96
N THR A 61 -14.72 -3.86 7.79
CA THR A 61 -15.45 -4.83 8.61
C THR A 61 -14.89 -4.92 10.03
N GLU A 62 -15.76 -5.19 11.02
CA GLU A 62 -15.34 -5.40 12.42
C GLU A 62 -14.46 -6.65 12.62
N GLU A 63 -14.61 -7.64 11.73
CA GLU A 63 -13.71 -8.79 11.63
C GLU A 63 -12.59 -8.48 10.63
N GLN A 64 -11.34 -8.73 11.04
CA GLN A 64 -10.14 -8.48 10.24
C GLN A 64 -10.09 -9.48 9.07
N VAL A 65 -10.33 -9.00 7.84
CA VAL A 65 -10.24 -9.86 6.66
C VAL A 65 -8.78 -10.27 6.44
N LEU A 66 -8.48 -11.56 6.62
CA LEU A 66 -7.18 -12.14 6.30
C LEU A 66 -7.19 -12.75 4.89
N PRO A 67 -6.10 -12.60 4.12
CA PRO A 67 -5.94 -13.29 2.85
C PRO A 67 -5.92 -14.82 3.05
N SER A 68 -6.56 -15.55 2.15
CA SER A 68 -6.51 -17.01 2.15
C SER A 68 -5.21 -17.50 1.52
N VAL A 69 -4.49 -18.37 2.24
CA VAL A 69 -3.33 -19.13 1.73
C VAL A 69 -3.67 -20.62 1.61
N SER A 70 -2.89 -21.34 0.82
CA SER A 70 -3.00 -22.79 0.70
C SER A 70 -2.66 -23.49 2.02
N ASN A 71 -3.51 -24.40 2.49
CA ASN A 71 -3.27 -25.24 3.67
C ASN A 71 -2.18 -26.33 3.44
N ARG A 72 -1.32 -26.18 2.42
CA ARG A 72 -0.14 -27.04 2.24
C ARG A 72 0.83 -26.77 3.39
N TYR A 73 1.42 -27.84 3.94
CA TYR A 73 2.26 -27.80 5.14
C TYR A 73 1.57 -27.25 6.42
N GLY A 74 0.24 -27.10 6.43
CA GLY A 74 -0.48 -26.51 7.56
C GLY A 74 -0.26 -25.00 7.72
N ALA A 75 0.04 -24.30 6.63
CA ALA A 75 0.37 -22.87 6.66
C ALA A 75 -0.83 -22.00 7.09
N VAL A 76 -0.54 -20.94 7.84
CA VAL A 76 -1.51 -19.92 8.27
C VAL A 76 -1.04 -18.51 7.91
N VAL A 77 -1.97 -17.55 7.92
CA VAL A 77 -1.65 -16.12 7.92
C VAL A 77 -1.91 -15.53 9.30
N LEU A 78 -0.95 -14.75 9.78
CA LEU A 78 -1.15 -13.75 10.83
C LEU A 78 -1.19 -12.37 10.18
N GLY A 79 -1.98 -11.43 10.68
CA GLY A 79 -2.05 -10.06 10.16
C GLY A 79 -2.16 -9.02 11.27
N SER A 80 -1.60 -7.83 11.05
CA SER A 80 -1.77 -6.67 11.93
C SER A 80 -2.95 -5.79 11.51
N LYS A 81 -3.33 -4.85 12.38
CA LYS A 81 -4.01 -3.61 11.98
C LYS A 81 -3.07 -2.76 11.13
N ARG A 82 -3.51 -1.58 10.69
CA ARG A 82 -2.61 -0.59 10.09
C ARG A 82 -1.55 -0.13 11.10
N VAL A 83 -0.30 -0.20 10.70
CA VAL A 83 0.88 0.24 11.46
C VAL A 83 1.65 1.28 10.65
N ALA A 84 2.34 2.18 11.34
CA ALA A 84 3.08 3.27 10.71
C ALA A 84 4.28 2.75 9.89
N CYS A 85 4.42 3.27 8.68
CA CYS A 85 5.38 2.81 7.68
C CYS A 85 6.63 3.69 7.58
N ASP A 86 7.01 4.42 8.64
CA ASP A 86 7.75 5.69 8.57
C ASP A 86 6.95 6.83 7.91
N GLY A 87 6.83 7.95 8.61
CA GLY A 87 6.08 9.12 8.13
C GLY A 87 4.56 8.96 8.23
N GLU A 88 3.84 9.54 7.27
CA GLU A 88 2.37 9.66 7.28
C GLU A 88 1.63 8.41 6.77
N VAL A 89 2.36 7.43 6.24
CA VAL A 89 1.81 6.23 5.59
C VAL A 89 1.53 5.12 6.60
N GLN A 90 0.40 4.42 6.46
CA GLN A 90 0.05 3.28 7.32
C GLN A 90 -0.43 2.08 6.49
N ALA A 91 0.13 0.90 6.77
CA ALA A 91 -0.18 -0.35 6.07
C ALA A 91 -0.43 -1.50 7.03
N HIS A 92 -1.10 -2.55 6.58
CA HIS A 92 -1.09 -3.82 7.30
C HIS A 92 0.21 -4.58 7.01
N LYS A 93 0.66 -5.36 7.99
CA LYS A 93 1.69 -6.37 7.82
C LYS A 93 1.08 -7.75 7.98
N TYR A 94 1.56 -8.70 7.19
CA TYR A 94 1.14 -10.10 7.28
C TYR A 94 2.36 -11.00 7.43
N ALA A 95 2.17 -12.13 8.09
CA ALA A 95 3.18 -13.17 8.22
C ALA A 95 2.56 -14.52 7.84
N ILE A 96 3.13 -15.15 6.81
CA ILE A 96 2.74 -16.50 6.40
C ILE A 96 3.65 -17.47 7.14
N VAL A 97 3.05 -18.34 7.95
CA VAL A 97 3.77 -19.22 8.89
C VAL A 97 3.49 -20.67 8.52
N ILE A 98 4.54 -21.44 8.23
CA ILE A 98 4.51 -22.90 8.29
C ILE A 98 4.90 -23.32 9.71
N PRO A 99 4.03 -24.06 10.44
CA PRO A 99 4.32 -24.53 11.78
C PRO A 99 5.55 -25.45 11.85
N GLY A 100 6.31 -25.32 12.95
CA GLY A 100 7.30 -26.28 13.38
C GLY A 100 6.70 -27.58 13.90
N VAL A 101 7.56 -28.51 14.31
CA VAL A 101 7.14 -29.82 14.87
C VAL A 101 6.36 -29.69 16.19
N ASP A 102 6.52 -28.57 16.89
CA ASP A 102 5.89 -28.26 18.17
C ASP A 102 4.55 -27.50 18.03
N GLY A 103 4.10 -27.27 16.78
CA GLY A 103 3.02 -26.33 16.45
C GLY A 103 3.53 -24.92 16.15
N ILE A 104 2.63 -23.94 16.12
CA ILE A 104 2.98 -22.52 15.89
C ILE A 104 3.60 -21.94 17.16
N GLY A 105 4.85 -21.47 17.05
CA GLY A 105 5.49 -20.61 18.05
C GLY A 105 5.59 -19.14 17.62
N THR A 106 5.35 -18.84 16.35
CA THR A 106 5.40 -17.50 15.77
C THR A 106 4.17 -16.68 16.14
N THR A 107 4.39 -15.43 16.55
CA THR A 107 3.34 -14.44 16.74
C THR A 107 3.63 -13.17 15.93
N LEU A 108 2.57 -12.50 15.50
CA LEU A 108 2.62 -11.14 14.96
C LEU A 108 1.77 -10.28 15.89
N ASP A 109 2.36 -9.25 16.48
CA ASP A 109 1.62 -8.33 17.34
C ASP A 109 0.66 -7.47 16.51
N ALA A 110 -0.63 -7.48 16.87
CA ALA A 110 -1.68 -6.92 16.03
C ALA A 110 -1.71 -5.39 16.00
N ASP A 111 -1.16 -4.72 17.01
CA ASP A 111 -1.18 -3.25 17.16
C ASP A 111 0.15 -2.59 16.74
N THR A 112 1.27 -3.32 16.82
CA THR A 112 2.61 -2.82 16.46
C THR A 112 3.20 -3.46 15.20
N GLY A 113 2.65 -4.58 14.73
CA GLY A 113 3.15 -5.30 13.55
C GLY A 113 4.51 -5.96 13.77
N VAL A 114 4.92 -6.16 15.03
CA VAL A 114 6.19 -6.81 15.38
C VAL A 114 6.06 -8.33 15.29
N LEU A 115 6.84 -8.95 14.41
CA LEU A 115 6.95 -10.41 14.32
C LEU A 115 7.90 -10.96 15.40
N THR A 116 7.43 -11.93 16.18
CA THR A 116 8.28 -12.79 17.01
C THR A 116 8.29 -14.19 16.39
N LYS A 117 9.39 -14.55 15.73
CA LYS A 117 9.52 -15.85 15.03
C LYS A 117 9.71 -17.03 16.00
N GLY A 118 8.90 -18.07 15.83
CA GLY A 118 9.03 -19.36 16.52
C GLY A 118 10.29 -20.12 16.09
N LYS A 119 10.95 -20.79 17.05
CA LYS A 119 12.29 -21.40 16.86
C LYS A 119 12.34 -22.44 15.72
N SER A 120 11.27 -23.22 15.54
CA SER A 120 11.14 -24.30 14.56
C SER A 120 10.24 -23.94 13.36
N ASP A 121 9.68 -22.72 13.33
CA ASP A 121 8.78 -22.26 12.28
C ASP A 121 9.53 -21.74 11.05
N GLN A 122 8.89 -21.82 9.88
CA GLN A 122 9.31 -21.11 8.68
C GLN A 122 8.31 -20.00 8.39
N VAL A 123 8.80 -18.79 8.17
CA VAL A 123 7.98 -17.58 8.12
C VAL A 123 8.41 -16.71 6.95
N ARG A 124 7.43 -16.15 6.25
CA ARG A 124 7.62 -15.08 5.25
C ARG A 124 6.73 -13.90 5.60
N GLU A 125 7.36 -12.76 5.86
CA GLU A 125 6.67 -11.48 6.03
C GLU A 125 6.24 -10.90 4.68
N VAL A 126 5.10 -10.23 4.69
CA VAL A 126 4.61 -9.35 3.63
C VAL A 126 4.34 -7.99 4.27
N ASP A 127 5.05 -6.96 3.80
CA ASP A 127 4.95 -5.60 4.31
C ASP A 127 4.27 -4.68 3.29
N GLY A 128 2.98 -4.38 3.55
CA GLY A 128 2.18 -3.49 2.73
C GLY A 128 2.73 -2.05 2.65
N CYS A 129 3.68 -1.67 3.51
CA CYS A 129 4.28 -0.34 3.50
C CYS A 129 4.94 0.04 2.18
N SER A 130 5.43 -0.93 1.39
CA SER A 130 5.98 -0.67 0.04
C SER A 130 4.88 -0.27 -0.96
N ILE A 131 3.74 -0.96 -0.90
CA ILE A 131 2.55 -0.75 -1.73
C ILE A 131 1.91 0.59 -1.36
N GLU A 132 1.64 0.84 -0.08
CA GLU A 132 1.01 2.09 0.38
C GLU A 132 1.89 3.32 0.09
N LYS A 133 3.23 3.23 0.27
CA LYS A 133 4.14 4.32 -0.11
C LYS A 133 4.06 4.65 -1.60
N ARG A 134 3.95 3.63 -2.46
CA ARG A 134 3.78 3.80 -3.92
C ARG A 134 2.45 4.49 -4.25
N ARG A 135 1.35 4.00 -3.69
CA ARG A 135 0.00 4.54 -3.91
C ARG A 135 -0.12 5.98 -3.39
N PHE A 136 0.35 6.25 -2.18
CA PHE A 136 0.37 7.60 -1.59
C PHE A 136 1.17 8.60 -2.43
N ALA A 137 2.34 8.22 -2.94
CA ALA A 137 3.15 9.07 -3.81
C ALA A 137 2.45 9.36 -5.15
N GLU A 138 1.80 8.36 -5.73
CA GLU A 138 1.02 8.50 -6.97
C GLU A 138 -0.22 9.38 -6.77
N SER A 139 -1.01 9.17 -5.71
CA SER A 139 -2.16 10.03 -5.35
C SER A 139 -1.74 11.49 -5.18
N ARG A 140 -0.61 11.76 -4.51
CA ARG A 140 -0.06 13.11 -4.36
C ARG A 140 0.38 13.72 -5.69
N GLN A 141 0.91 12.92 -6.62
CA GLN A 141 1.23 13.39 -7.97
C GLN A 141 -0.04 13.75 -8.75
N ARG A 142 -1.09 12.93 -8.71
CA ARG A 142 -2.38 13.21 -9.36
C ARG A 142 -3.03 14.48 -8.81
N ALA A 143 -3.04 14.64 -7.48
CA ALA A 143 -3.52 15.86 -6.83
C ALA A 143 -2.73 17.11 -7.27
N HIS A 144 -1.40 16.99 -7.42
CA HIS A 144 -0.56 18.07 -7.94
C HIS A 144 -0.85 18.39 -9.42
N HIS A 145 -1.15 17.40 -10.26
CA HIS A 145 -1.55 17.64 -11.65
C HIS A 145 -2.87 18.45 -11.74
N LEU A 146 -3.87 18.14 -10.90
CA LEU A 146 -5.10 18.95 -10.82
C LEU A 146 -4.85 20.37 -10.29
N VAL A 147 -3.93 20.53 -9.33
CA VAL A 147 -3.48 21.85 -8.86
C VAL A 147 -2.86 22.67 -10.00
N LEU A 148 -1.99 22.07 -10.82
CA LEU A 148 -1.43 22.76 -12.00
C LEU A 148 -2.50 23.08 -13.04
N ALA A 149 -3.50 22.22 -13.23
CA ALA A 149 -4.64 22.51 -14.11
C ALA A 149 -5.49 23.70 -13.61
N LEU A 150 -5.76 23.77 -12.30
CA LEU A 150 -6.43 24.91 -11.66
C LEU A 150 -5.66 26.21 -11.86
N GLU A 151 -4.35 26.22 -11.58
CA GLU A 151 -3.53 27.43 -11.75
C GLU A 151 -3.43 27.87 -13.22
N ASN A 152 -3.34 26.94 -14.16
CA ASN A 152 -3.33 27.24 -15.59
C ASN A 152 -4.68 27.78 -16.06
N TYR A 153 -5.80 27.28 -15.54
CA TYR A 153 -7.13 27.85 -15.77
C TYR A 153 -7.24 29.28 -15.18
N PHE A 154 -6.76 29.52 -13.96
CA PHE A 154 -6.74 30.87 -13.36
C PHE A 154 -5.96 31.85 -14.25
N LYS A 155 -4.73 31.48 -14.65
CA LYS A 155 -3.89 32.26 -15.57
C LYS A 155 -4.60 32.48 -16.93
N GLY A 156 -5.33 31.46 -17.40
CA GLY A 156 -6.10 31.51 -18.64
C GLY A 156 -7.33 32.44 -18.62
N GLU A 157 -8.05 32.54 -17.51
CA GLU A 157 -9.15 33.52 -17.35
C GLU A 157 -8.60 34.94 -17.14
N MET A 158 -7.54 35.10 -16.34
CA MET A 158 -6.86 36.38 -16.13
C MET A 158 -6.33 37.00 -17.44
N LEU A 159 -5.85 36.18 -18.39
CA LEU A 159 -5.41 36.64 -19.72
C LEU A 159 -6.59 37.02 -20.65
N LYS A 160 -7.83 36.60 -20.35
CA LYS A 160 -9.03 36.98 -21.11
C LYS A 160 -9.63 38.30 -20.61
N GLU A 161 -9.61 38.53 -19.29
CA GLU A 161 -9.97 39.81 -18.69
C GLU A 161 -8.83 40.84 -18.85
N GLN A 162 -8.75 41.48 -20.01
CA GLN A 162 -7.64 42.36 -20.45
C GLN A 162 -7.12 43.40 -19.44
N TYR A 163 -7.90 43.79 -18.42
CA TYR A 163 -7.51 44.75 -17.38
C TYR A 163 -8.02 44.39 -15.96
N GLY A 164 -8.29 43.10 -15.67
CA GLY A 164 -8.92 42.65 -14.42
C GLY A 164 -7.96 41.99 -13.41
N THR A 165 -7.18 42.78 -12.66
CA THR A 165 -6.12 42.30 -11.74
C THR A 165 -6.56 41.98 -10.31
N ASP A 166 -7.84 42.06 -9.95
CA ASP A 166 -8.31 41.91 -8.55
C ASP A 166 -9.48 40.90 -8.43
N LYS A 167 -9.43 39.82 -9.21
CA LYS A 167 -10.48 38.78 -9.25
C LYS A 167 -9.94 37.39 -8.92
N ASN A 168 -10.68 36.68 -8.07
CA ASN A 168 -10.42 35.27 -7.80
C ASN A 168 -11.13 34.40 -8.85
N TYR A 169 -10.38 33.83 -9.80
CA TYR A 169 -10.93 32.93 -10.80
C TYR A 169 -11.14 31.48 -10.29
N PHE A 170 -10.66 31.12 -9.10
CA PHE A 170 -10.91 29.79 -8.50
C PHE A 170 -12.35 29.60 -8.00
N ILE A 171 -13.13 30.67 -7.84
CA ILE A 171 -14.53 30.66 -7.38
C ILE A 171 -15.44 31.39 -8.37
N ASP A 172 -16.71 31.01 -8.39
CA ASP A 172 -17.76 31.65 -9.19
C ASP A 172 -18.11 33.06 -8.70
N SER A 173 -18.56 33.89 -9.64
CA SER A 173 -19.18 35.20 -9.43
C SER A 173 -20.22 35.25 -8.30
N GLY A 174 -21.03 34.20 -8.12
CA GLY A 174 -22.06 34.11 -7.08
C GLY A 174 -21.53 34.14 -5.65
N CYS A 175 -20.22 33.95 -5.46
CA CYS A 175 -19.55 33.97 -4.17
C CYS A 175 -18.49 35.09 -4.06
N GLY A 176 -18.57 36.10 -4.93
CA GLY A 176 -17.58 37.19 -5.01
C GLY A 176 -16.36 36.90 -5.89
N GLY A 177 -16.39 35.81 -6.65
CA GLY A 177 -15.33 35.45 -7.60
C GLY A 177 -15.40 36.16 -8.95
N GLY A 178 -14.49 35.77 -9.84
CA GLY A 178 -14.53 36.09 -11.27
C GLY A 178 -14.54 34.84 -12.17
N GLY A 179 -14.48 33.65 -11.59
CA GLY A 179 -14.42 32.38 -12.32
C GLY A 179 -15.78 31.76 -12.62
N LYS A 180 -15.74 30.48 -13.01
CA LYS A 180 -16.90 29.63 -13.32
C LYS A 180 -16.91 28.31 -12.52
N ILE A 181 -16.00 28.17 -11.55
CA ILE A 181 -15.93 26.96 -10.70
C ILE A 181 -16.88 27.18 -9.52
N ALA A 182 -17.86 26.29 -9.37
CA ALA A 182 -18.80 26.34 -8.27
C ALA A 182 -18.09 26.41 -6.90
N CYS A 183 -18.69 27.14 -5.98
CA CYS A 183 -18.13 27.35 -4.65
C CYS A 183 -18.37 26.09 -3.80
N THR A 184 -17.31 25.55 -3.23
CA THR A 184 -17.28 24.24 -2.59
C THR A 184 -16.42 24.26 -1.35
N GLU A 185 -16.93 23.63 -0.31
CA GLU A 185 -16.19 23.23 0.87
C GLU A 185 -16.11 21.70 0.83
N ASP A 186 -14.88 21.15 0.86
CA ASP A 186 -14.58 19.72 0.95
C ASP A 186 -15.47 18.79 0.08
N SER A 187 -15.69 19.17 -1.18
CA SER A 187 -16.63 18.50 -2.10
C SER A 187 -15.90 17.61 -3.12
N PRO A 188 -16.57 16.65 -3.79
CA PRO A 188 -15.92 15.87 -4.87
C PRO A 188 -15.41 16.76 -6.02
N ALA A 189 -14.23 16.44 -6.55
CA ALA A 189 -13.58 17.19 -7.64
C ALA A 189 -14.33 17.12 -8.99
N ASP A 190 -15.43 16.37 -9.10
CA ASP A 190 -16.31 16.27 -10.27
C ASP A 190 -16.74 17.64 -10.81
N VAL A 191 -16.88 18.66 -9.94
CA VAL A 191 -17.20 20.05 -10.31
C VAL A 191 -16.16 20.69 -11.26
N LEU A 192 -14.96 20.12 -11.33
CA LEU A 192 -13.86 20.62 -12.17
C LEU A 192 -13.93 20.13 -13.62
N ILE A 193 -14.63 19.03 -13.90
CA ILE A 193 -14.66 18.38 -15.23
C ILE A 193 -15.12 19.37 -16.31
N ALA A 194 -16.23 20.07 -16.06
CA ALA A 194 -16.82 21.01 -17.01
C ALA A 194 -15.99 22.29 -17.25
N THR A 195 -15.13 22.66 -16.30
CA THR A 195 -14.43 23.96 -16.29
C THR A 195 -12.95 23.84 -16.64
N LEU A 196 -12.30 22.74 -16.24
CA LEU A 196 -10.89 22.46 -16.55
C LEU A 196 -10.70 21.56 -17.79
N GLY A 197 -11.75 20.86 -18.24
CA GLY A 197 -11.66 19.90 -19.35
C GLY A 197 -10.90 18.62 -19.00
N VAL A 198 -10.77 18.31 -17.71
CA VAL A 198 -10.10 17.10 -17.19
C VAL A 198 -10.96 15.85 -17.42
N SER A 199 -10.32 14.70 -17.61
CA SER A 199 -11.01 13.42 -17.79
C SER A 199 -11.55 12.87 -16.47
N GLN A 200 -12.44 11.87 -16.55
CA GLN A 200 -12.92 11.19 -15.34
C GLN A 200 -11.78 10.53 -14.54
N SER A 201 -10.75 10.00 -15.21
CA SER A 201 -9.59 9.39 -14.54
C SER A 201 -8.66 10.41 -13.85
N ASP A 202 -8.64 11.67 -14.29
CA ASP A 202 -7.79 12.71 -13.68
C ASP A 202 -8.31 13.16 -12.31
N ARG A 203 -9.60 12.94 -12.02
CA ARG A 203 -10.25 13.23 -10.74
C ARG A 203 -9.97 12.18 -9.65
N GLU A 204 -9.49 11.00 -10.04
CA GLU A 204 -9.40 9.82 -9.16
C GLU A 204 -7.96 9.61 -8.68
N ASP A 205 -7.79 9.32 -7.40
CA ASP A 205 -6.48 9.05 -6.79
C ASP A 205 -5.97 7.63 -7.10
N ALA A 206 -4.79 7.27 -6.59
CA ALA A 206 -4.19 5.96 -6.85
C ALA A 206 -4.87 4.79 -6.08
N TYR A 207 -5.79 5.09 -5.16
CA TYR A 207 -6.68 4.14 -4.49
C TYR A 207 -8.01 3.96 -5.25
N GLY A 208 -8.25 4.76 -6.30
CA GLY A 208 -9.51 4.75 -7.06
C GLY A 208 -10.62 5.59 -6.42
N VAL A 209 -10.28 6.47 -5.47
CA VAL A 209 -11.24 7.35 -4.80
C VAL A 209 -11.25 8.71 -5.51
N VAL A 210 -12.45 9.28 -5.69
CA VAL A 210 -12.60 10.64 -6.22
C VAL A 210 -11.96 11.65 -5.26
N MET A 211 -11.00 12.41 -5.77
CA MET A 211 -10.32 13.47 -5.03
C MET A 211 -11.32 14.55 -4.61
N ARG A 212 -10.99 15.23 -3.52
CA ARG A 212 -11.78 16.30 -2.90
C ARG A 212 -11.26 17.65 -3.39
N PHE A 213 -12.12 18.65 -3.43
CA PHE A 213 -11.84 20.00 -3.87
C PHE A 213 -12.48 20.99 -2.89
N ASP A 214 -11.75 22.06 -2.61
CA ASP A 214 -12.17 23.14 -1.73
C ASP A 214 -11.59 24.47 -2.26
N ASN A 215 -12.49 25.39 -2.56
CA ASN A 215 -12.20 26.75 -3.02
C ASN A 215 -12.93 27.80 -2.19
N PHE A 216 -13.63 27.43 -1.11
CA PHE A 216 -14.47 28.36 -0.36
C PHE A 216 -14.34 28.31 1.17
N SER A 217 -13.75 27.25 1.75
CA SER A 217 -13.63 27.15 3.21
C SER A 217 -12.61 28.14 3.81
N SER A 218 -12.63 28.29 5.13
CA SER A 218 -11.65 29.10 5.89
C SER A 218 -10.18 28.65 5.76
N ASN A 219 -9.91 27.53 5.08
CA ASN A 219 -8.57 27.01 4.83
C ASN A 219 -7.95 27.52 3.50
N VAL A 220 -8.70 28.30 2.72
CA VAL A 220 -8.25 28.84 1.44
C VAL A 220 -8.48 30.35 1.36
N SER A 221 -7.60 31.06 0.66
CA SER A 221 -7.68 32.51 0.49
C SER A 221 -8.64 32.85 -0.64
N THR A 222 -9.87 33.22 -0.28
CA THR A 222 -10.96 33.53 -1.23
C THR A 222 -11.02 35.01 -1.61
N SER A 223 -10.81 35.91 -0.65
CA SER A 223 -11.07 37.34 -0.75
C SER A 223 -9.84 38.21 -0.97
N THR A 224 -8.64 37.73 -0.62
CA THR A 224 -7.38 38.48 -0.73
C THR A 224 -6.30 37.72 -1.51
N PRO A 225 -5.53 38.37 -2.40
CA PRO A 225 -4.34 37.79 -3.01
C PRO A 225 -3.27 37.43 -1.95
N PRO A 226 -2.48 36.34 -2.13
CA PRO A 226 -2.63 35.32 -3.18
C PRO A 226 -3.93 34.54 -2.98
N TYR A 227 -4.67 34.33 -4.06
CA TYR A 227 -5.86 33.48 -4.00
C TYR A 227 -5.45 32.01 -3.99
N SER A 228 -6.28 31.14 -3.43
CA SER A 228 -6.02 29.70 -3.47
C SER A 228 -7.27 28.85 -3.54
N ALA A 229 -7.07 27.62 -4.01
CA ALA A 229 -7.96 26.48 -3.82
C ALA A 229 -7.09 25.26 -3.47
N ARG A 230 -7.68 24.12 -3.11
CA ARG A 230 -6.93 22.91 -2.78
C ARG A 230 -7.60 21.64 -3.28
N ILE A 231 -6.77 20.67 -3.67
CA ILE A 231 -7.14 19.31 -4.04
C ILE A 231 -6.70 18.37 -2.92
N GLY A 232 -7.60 17.52 -2.45
CA GLY A 232 -7.34 16.54 -1.40
C GLY A 232 -7.49 15.11 -1.91
N PHE A 233 -6.72 14.18 -1.38
CA PHE A 233 -7.00 12.75 -1.52
C PHE A 233 -7.12 12.12 -0.13
N SER A 234 -8.02 11.15 0.04
CA SER A 234 -8.29 10.52 1.34
C SER A 234 -7.61 9.16 1.39
N THR A 235 -6.72 8.97 2.36
CA THR A 235 -6.02 7.70 2.55
C THR A 235 -6.96 6.63 3.12
N PRO A 236 -6.68 5.33 2.91
CA PRO A 236 -7.44 4.25 3.55
C PRO A 236 -7.48 4.34 5.09
N TRP A 237 -6.44 4.90 5.72
CA TRP A 237 -6.39 5.21 7.15
C TRP A 237 -7.07 6.54 7.54
N GLY A 238 -8.03 7.01 6.76
CA GLY A 238 -8.94 8.12 7.10
C GLY A 238 -8.33 9.52 7.12
N THR A 239 -7.13 9.72 6.56
CA THR A 239 -6.47 11.04 6.54
C THR A 239 -6.62 11.70 5.17
N THR A 240 -7.19 12.90 5.09
CA THR A 240 -7.22 13.67 3.83
C THR A 240 -5.98 14.54 3.70
N VAL A 241 -5.15 14.25 2.70
CA VAL A 241 -3.90 14.98 2.38
C VAL A 241 -4.19 16.02 1.32
N TRP A 242 -3.94 17.30 1.65
CA TRP A 242 -4.27 18.44 0.80
C TRP A 242 -3.05 18.99 0.05
N THR A 243 -3.22 19.29 -1.24
CA THR A 243 -2.27 20.01 -2.09
C THR A 243 -2.93 21.33 -2.53
N GLN A 244 -2.26 22.45 -2.33
CA GLN A 244 -2.82 23.79 -2.56
C GLN A 244 -2.40 24.34 -3.93
N ALA A 245 -3.36 24.87 -4.69
CA ALA A 245 -3.14 25.73 -5.85
C ALA A 245 -3.09 27.19 -5.40
N THR A 246 -2.18 27.99 -5.97
CA THR A 246 -2.00 29.39 -5.59
C THR A 246 -1.91 30.30 -6.80
N ALA A 247 -2.53 31.48 -6.70
CA ALA A 247 -2.49 32.50 -7.73
C ALA A 247 -2.03 33.85 -7.17
N THR A 248 -0.89 34.31 -7.67
CA THR A 248 -0.40 35.69 -7.58
C THR A 248 -0.54 36.40 -8.93
N PHE A 249 -0.49 37.72 -8.91
CA PHE A 249 -0.32 38.56 -10.10
C PHE A 249 1.17 38.76 -10.41
#